data_AF-A0A7K1A9N0-F1
#
_entry.id   AF-A0A7K1A9N0-F1
#
_cell.length_a   1.000
_cell.length_b   1.000
_cell.length_c   1.000
_cell.angle_alpha   90.00
_cell.angle_beta   90.00
_cell.angle_gamma   90.00
#
_symmetry.space_group_name_H-M   'P 1'
#
loop_
_entity.id
_entity.type
_entity.pdbx_description
1 polymer ?
#
loop_
_entity_poly.entity_id
_entity_poly.type
_entity_poly.pdbx_seq_one_letter_code
_entity_poly.pdbx_strand_id
1 'polypeptide(L)'
;MTKPSVVVLDYGIGNVHSAVRALEAAGADVALTRDRNQVLNADGLFIPGVGAFAAVMQALNSFNVNELIDKRLVAGKAVMGICVGLQVLFEKGLEHGLETEGLGQLPGTVELLDAPQLPHIGWNTVEAAKGSKLFEGIENERFYFVHSYGVRNWELEAIGSFIPPKVTWTDYGTK
;
A
#
# COMPACT_ATOMS: atom_id res chain seq x y z
N MET A 1 -7.19 10.62 24.88
CA MET A 1 -7.11 10.93 23.43
C MET A 1 -8.27 10.22 22.75
N THR A 2 -8.92 10.87 21.79
CA THR A 2 -9.95 10.23 20.96
C THR A 2 -9.30 9.17 20.06
N LYS A 3 -9.97 8.03 19.84
CA LYS A 3 -9.48 7.01 18.91
C LYS A 3 -9.42 7.60 17.50
N PRO A 4 -8.35 7.35 16.71
CA PRO A 4 -8.29 7.82 15.33
C PRO A 4 -9.33 7.07 14.49
N SER A 5 -10.04 7.81 13.65
CA SER A 5 -10.99 7.27 12.68
C SER A 5 -10.24 6.76 11.44
N VAL A 6 -10.44 5.50 11.09
CA VAL A 6 -9.81 4.88 9.92
C VAL A 6 -10.86 4.25 9.03
N VAL A 7 -10.86 4.62 7.75
CA VAL A 7 -11.70 3.96 6.76
C VAL A 7 -10.91 2.83 6.12
N VAL A 8 -11.43 1.60 6.17
CA VAL A 8 -11.04 0.52 5.26
C VAL A 8 -11.90 0.67 4.02
N LEU A 9 -11.25 0.90 2.88
CA LEU A 9 -11.95 1.12 1.62
C LEU A 9 -12.65 -0.17 1.16
N ASP A 10 -13.98 -0.15 1.12
CA ASP A 10 -14.77 -1.25 0.57
C ASP A 10 -15.00 -1.06 -0.93
N TYR A 11 -14.11 -1.59 -1.75
CA TYR A 11 -14.29 -1.61 -3.21
C TYR A 11 -14.54 -3.04 -3.75
N GLY A 12 -14.92 -3.97 -2.86
CA GLY A 12 -15.27 -5.36 -3.19
C GLY A 12 -14.10 -6.35 -3.31
N ILE A 13 -12.85 -5.92 -3.16
CA ILE A 13 -11.65 -6.77 -3.22
C ILE A 13 -10.80 -6.59 -1.96
N GLY A 14 -10.18 -7.67 -1.50
CA GLY A 14 -9.22 -7.66 -0.39
C GLY A 14 -9.65 -8.48 0.82
N ASN A 15 -8.71 -8.74 1.71
CA ASN A 15 -8.99 -9.35 3.01
C ASN A 15 -9.50 -8.30 4.02
N VAL A 16 -10.68 -7.74 3.75
CA VAL A 16 -11.24 -6.59 4.48
C VAL A 16 -11.53 -6.92 5.95
N HIS A 17 -11.94 -8.15 6.27
CA HIS A 17 -12.24 -8.54 7.64
C HIS A 17 -10.99 -8.58 8.52
N SER A 18 -9.90 -9.18 8.04
CA SER A 18 -8.64 -9.17 8.80
C SER A 18 -8.08 -7.76 8.95
N ALA A 19 -8.17 -6.92 7.90
CA ALA A 19 -7.73 -5.53 7.97
C ALA A 19 -8.49 -4.73 9.03
N VAL A 20 -9.83 -4.84 9.05
CA VAL A 20 -10.68 -4.18 10.05
C VAL A 20 -10.29 -4.62 11.46
N ARG A 21 -10.18 -5.93 11.71
CA ARG A 21 -9.83 -6.46 13.04
C ARG A 21 -8.43 -6.01 13.48
N ALA A 22 -7.46 -6.00 12.57
CA ALA A 22 -6.09 -5.56 12.87
C ALA A 22 -6.02 -4.07 13.23
N LEU A 23 -6.74 -3.21 12.48
CA LEU A 23 -6.79 -1.77 12.75
C LEU A 23 -7.53 -1.44 14.05
N GLU A 24 -8.63 -2.14 14.33
CA GLU A 24 -9.32 -2.03 15.63
C GLU A 24 -8.41 -2.46 16.79
N ALA A 25 -7.66 -3.57 16.62
CA ALA A 25 -6.70 -4.05 17.62
C ALA A 25 -5.53 -3.07 17.82
N ALA A 26 -5.14 -2.35 16.76
CA ALA A 26 -4.18 -1.25 16.82
C ALA A 26 -4.75 0.03 17.47
N GLY A 27 -6.04 0.04 17.84
CA GLY A 27 -6.68 1.11 18.62
C GLY A 27 -7.50 2.11 17.81
N ALA A 28 -7.70 1.89 16.51
CA ALA A 28 -8.53 2.75 15.67
C ALA A 28 -10.04 2.51 15.86
N ASP A 29 -10.84 3.52 15.53
CA ASP A 29 -12.27 3.38 15.23
C ASP A 29 -12.42 3.16 13.72
N VAL A 30 -12.94 2.00 13.31
CA VAL A 30 -12.80 1.52 11.92
C VAL A 30 -14.15 1.44 11.23
N ALA A 31 -14.25 2.06 10.05
CA ALA A 31 -15.39 1.94 9.16
C ALA A 31 -14.99 1.21 7.87
N LEU A 32 -15.68 0.11 7.54
CA LEU A 32 -15.59 -0.54 6.23
C LEU A 32 -16.63 0.12 5.32
N THR A 33 -16.19 1.00 4.43
CA THR A 33 -17.09 1.80 3.60
C THR A 33 -16.43 2.30 2.32
N ARG A 34 -17.26 2.72 1.36
CA ARG A 34 -16.86 3.49 0.18
C ARG A 34 -17.52 4.87 0.13
N ASP A 35 -18.17 5.27 1.21
CA ASP A 35 -18.77 6.60 1.30
C ASP A 35 -17.69 7.67 1.15
N ARG A 36 -17.83 8.51 0.13
CA ARG A 36 -16.82 9.50 -0.27
C ARG A 36 -16.54 10.49 0.86
N ASN A 37 -17.57 10.89 1.61
CA ASN A 37 -17.42 11.85 2.69
C ASN A 37 -16.64 11.24 3.86
N GLN A 38 -16.93 10.00 4.25
CA GLN A 38 -16.15 9.30 5.26
C GLN A 38 -14.71 9.07 4.81
N VAL A 39 -14.50 8.62 3.57
CA VAL A 39 -13.16 8.43 3.00
C VAL A 39 -12.36 9.74 3.04
N LEU A 40 -12.94 10.88 2.66
CA LEU A 40 -12.22 12.16 2.65
C LEU A 40 -11.98 12.71 4.05
N ASN A 41 -12.88 12.45 5.02
CA ASN A 41 -12.83 13.09 6.32
C ASN A 41 -12.07 12.32 7.40
N ALA A 42 -12.00 10.99 7.33
CA ALA A 42 -11.31 10.15 8.31
C ALA A 42 -9.83 10.50 8.47
N ASP A 43 -9.27 10.20 9.65
CA ASP A 43 -7.86 10.44 9.98
C ASP A 43 -6.94 9.57 9.10
N GLY A 44 -7.34 8.34 8.82
CA GLY A 44 -6.63 7.40 7.93
C GLY A 44 -7.53 6.76 6.87
N LEU A 45 -6.95 6.47 5.70
CA LEU A 45 -7.54 5.59 4.68
C LEU A 45 -6.64 4.37 4.53
N PHE A 46 -7.24 3.18 4.62
CA PHE A 46 -6.59 1.91 4.39
C PHE A 46 -7.10 1.29 3.09
N ILE A 47 -6.18 1.00 2.17
CA ILE A 47 -6.45 0.37 0.87
C ILE A 47 -6.04 -1.11 0.99
N PRO A 48 -6.98 -2.04 1.19
CA PRO A 48 -6.69 -3.46 1.11
C PRO A 48 -6.43 -3.85 -0.35
N GLY A 49 -5.80 -5.00 -0.60
CA GLY A 49 -5.71 -5.55 -1.96
C GLY A 49 -5.14 -6.96 -1.97
N VAL A 50 -5.78 -7.85 -2.74
CA VAL A 50 -5.34 -9.23 -2.99
C VAL A 50 -5.64 -9.58 -4.44
N GLY A 51 -4.88 -10.51 -5.02
CA GLY A 51 -5.07 -10.95 -6.40
C GLY A 51 -4.22 -10.16 -7.39
N ALA A 52 -4.71 -10.03 -8.63
CA ALA A 52 -3.99 -9.40 -9.73
C ALA A 52 -4.11 -7.87 -9.69
N PHE A 53 -3.01 -7.18 -10.04
CA PHE A 53 -2.94 -5.72 -10.14
C PHE A 53 -4.06 -5.15 -11.01
N ALA A 54 -4.26 -5.72 -12.20
CA ALA A 54 -5.25 -5.25 -13.16
C ALA A 54 -6.70 -5.34 -12.65
N ALA A 55 -7.02 -6.43 -11.93
CA ALA A 55 -8.35 -6.62 -11.36
C ALA A 55 -8.62 -5.60 -10.23
N VAL A 56 -7.62 -5.32 -9.40
CA VAL A 56 -7.72 -4.29 -8.35
C VAL A 56 -7.88 -2.90 -8.98
N MET A 57 -7.06 -2.54 -9.97
CA MET A 57 -7.18 -1.26 -10.66
C MET A 57 -8.54 -1.09 -11.35
N GLN A 58 -9.06 -2.12 -12.00
CA GLN A 58 -10.40 -2.08 -12.60
C GLN A 58 -11.48 -1.76 -11.56
N ALA A 59 -11.43 -2.41 -10.39
CA ALA A 59 -12.39 -2.16 -9.33
C ALA A 59 -12.25 -0.75 -8.75
N LEU A 60 -11.03 -0.28 -8.48
CA LEU A 60 -10.76 1.08 -7.98
C LEU A 60 -11.26 2.16 -8.96
N ASN A 61 -11.00 1.98 -10.25
CA ASN A 61 -11.44 2.90 -11.31
C ASN A 61 -12.96 2.93 -11.44
N SER A 62 -13.64 1.80 -11.27
CA SER A 62 -15.11 1.75 -11.32
C SER A 62 -15.81 2.61 -10.26
N PHE A 63 -15.10 3.00 -9.20
CA PHE A 63 -15.59 3.88 -8.12
C PHE A 63 -14.89 5.24 -8.06
N ASN A 64 -14.05 5.58 -9.05
CA ASN A 64 -13.25 6.81 -9.08
C ASN A 64 -12.45 7.03 -7.77
N VAL A 65 -11.81 5.97 -7.27
CA VAL A 65 -11.04 6.01 -6.01
C VAL A 65 -9.78 6.86 -6.14
N ASN A 66 -9.20 6.94 -7.34
CA ASN A 66 -8.05 7.80 -7.63
C ASN A 66 -8.28 9.24 -7.14
N GLU A 67 -9.43 9.83 -7.50
CA GLU A 67 -9.78 11.19 -7.10
C GLU A 67 -9.85 11.37 -5.57
N LEU A 68 -10.27 10.32 -4.85
CA LEU A 68 -10.35 10.36 -3.39
C LEU A 68 -8.96 10.31 -2.75
N ILE A 69 -8.06 9.48 -3.30
CA ILE A 69 -6.67 9.36 -2.84
C ILE A 69 -5.91 10.66 -3.11
N ASP A 70 -6.04 11.22 -4.31
CA ASP A 70 -5.44 12.51 -4.69
C ASP A 70 -5.82 13.61 -3.69
N LYS A 71 -7.13 13.76 -3.44
CA LYS A 71 -7.64 14.78 -2.51
C LYS A 71 -7.12 14.58 -1.10
N ARG A 72 -7.00 13.34 -0.63
CA ARG A 72 -6.46 13.05 0.71
C ARG A 72 -4.99 13.40 0.81
N LEU A 73 -4.18 12.99 -0.17
CA LEU A 73 -2.74 13.23 -0.18
C LEU A 73 -2.43 14.72 -0.30
N VAL A 74 -3.14 15.46 -1.15
CA VAL A 74 -3.05 16.93 -1.24
C VAL A 74 -3.42 17.61 0.09
N ALA A 75 -4.40 17.07 0.81
CA ALA A 75 -4.80 17.55 2.13
C ALA A 75 -3.88 17.07 3.28
N GLY A 76 -2.79 16.35 2.99
CA GLY A 76 -1.86 15.81 3.99
C GLY A 76 -2.46 14.73 4.88
N LYS A 77 -3.56 14.08 4.45
CA LYS A 77 -4.22 13.01 5.19
C LYS A 77 -3.60 11.65 4.88
N ALA A 78 -3.48 10.82 5.91
CA ALA A 78 -2.80 9.54 5.81
C ALA A 78 -3.54 8.55 4.89
N VAL A 79 -2.77 7.86 4.04
CA VAL A 79 -3.21 6.75 3.19
C VAL A 79 -2.21 5.61 3.38
N MET A 80 -2.71 4.39 3.60
CA MET A 80 -1.90 3.19 3.76
C MET A 80 -2.45 2.09 2.86
N GLY A 81 -1.60 1.55 1.98
CA GLY A 81 -1.90 0.36 1.18
C GLY A 81 -1.18 -0.86 1.74
N ILE A 82 -1.80 -2.04 1.66
CA ILE A 82 -1.14 -3.33 1.96
C ILE A 82 -1.26 -4.27 0.77
N CYS A 83 -0.16 -4.97 0.46
CA CYS A 83 -0.04 -5.90 -0.66
C CYS A 83 -0.39 -5.20 -1.99
N VAL A 84 -1.40 -5.66 -2.72
CA VAL A 84 -1.81 -5.00 -3.97
C VAL A 84 -2.31 -3.58 -3.72
N GLY A 85 -2.86 -3.29 -2.54
CA GLY A 85 -3.27 -1.94 -2.16
C GLY A 85 -2.09 -0.96 -2.02
N LEU A 86 -0.88 -1.46 -1.74
CA LEU A 86 0.35 -0.65 -1.84
C LEU A 86 0.81 -0.53 -3.29
N GLN A 87 0.82 -1.66 -4.02
CA GLN A 87 1.31 -1.73 -5.39
C GLN A 87 0.56 -0.76 -6.32
N VAL A 88 -0.76 -0.64 -6.19
CA VAL A 88 -1.58 0.24 -7.02
C VAL A 88 -1.26 1.73 -6.85
N LEU A 89 -0.55 2.13 -5.79
CA LEU A 89 -0.11 3.52 -5.60
C LEU A 89 1.03 3.90 -6.56
N PHE A 90 1.70 2.93 -7.16
CA PHE A 90 2.74 3.16 -8.16
C PHE A 90 2.17 3.48 -9.54
N GLU A 91 3.02 3.86 -10.49
CA GLU A 91 2.61 4.28 -11.84
C GLU A 91 2.02 3.15 -12.66
N LYS A 92 2.55 1.93 -12.54
CA LYS A 92 2.09 0.80 -13.35
C LYS A 92 2.44 -0.56 -12.78
N GLY A 93 1.68 -1.56 -13.19
CA GLY A 93 1.94 -2.98 -12.94
C GLY A 93 2.14 -3.74 -14.24
N LEU A 94 3.15 -4.61 -14.28
CA LEU A 94 3.44 -5.53 -15.37
C LEU A 94 3.26 -6.97 -14.88
N GLU A 95 2.05 -7.49 -15.02
CA GLU A 95 1.70 -8.85 -14.61
C GLU A 95 1.39 -9.71 -15.84
N HIS A 96 2.06 -10.85 -15.97
CA HIS A 96 1.85 -11.80 -17.09
C HIS A 96 1.94 -11.16 -18.50
N GLY A 97 2.78 -10.14 -18.66
CA GLY A 97 2.96 -9.41 -19.92
C GLY A 97 1.89 -8.36 -20.21
N LEU A 98 0.92 -8.17 -19.31
CA LEU A 98 -0.05 -7.08 -19.37
C LEU A 98 0.47 -5.89 -18.56
N GLU A 99 0.71 -4.77 -19.24
CA GLU A 99 0.96 -3.49 -18.57
C GLU A 99 -0.40 -2.84 -18.21
N THR A 100 -0.55 -2.42 -16.96
CA THR A 100 -1.73 -1.72 -16.45
C THR A 100 -1.31 -0.46 -15.72
N GLU A 101 -1.94 0.67 -16.05
CA GLU A 101 -1.75 1.92 -15.31
C GLU A 101 -2.23 1.77 -13.86
N GLY A 102 -1.41 2.25 -12.92
CA GLY A 102 -1.72 2.39 -11.51
C GLY A 102 -2.29 3.77 -11.19
N LEU A 103 -2.31 4.12 -9.91
CA LEU A 103 -2.78 5.43 -9.43
C LEU A 103 -1.74 6.53 -9.57
N GLY A 104 -0.47 6.19 -9.85
CA GLY A 104 0.58 7.17 -10.16
C GLY A 104 0.91 8.14 -9.02
N GLN A 105 0.72 7.73 -7.76
CA GLN A 105 1.08 8.54 -6.59
C GLN A 105 2.58 8.46 -6.28
N LEU A 106 3.22 7.36 -6.68
CA LEU A 106 4.65 7.09 -6.54
C LEU A 106 5.21 6.65 -7.90
N PRO A 107 6.42 7.07 -8.28
CA PRO A 107 7.03 6.61 -9.51
C PRO A 107 7.47 5.15 -9.40
N GLY A 108 7.46 4.45 -10.53
CA GLY A 108 8.02 3.11 -10.63
C GLY A 108 7.02 2.04 -11.05
N THR A 109 7.57 0.86 -11.33
CA THR A 109 6.82 -0.28 -11.89
C THR A 109 6.78 -1.45 -10.91
N VAL A 110 5.58 -2.00 -10.72
CA VAL A 110 5.37 -3.27 -10.03
C VAL A 110 5.56 -4.38 -11.05
N GLU A 111 6.60 -5.18 -10.89
CA GLU A 111 7.00 -6.20 -11.87
C GLU A 111 7.35 -7.53 -11.19
N LEU A 112 7.52 -8.58 -11.98
CA LEU A 112 7.85 -9.91 -11.47
C LEU A 112 9.19 -9.83 -10.71
N LEU A 113 9.22 -10.38 -9.50
CA LEU A 113 10.45 -10.46 -8.73
C LEU A 113 11.47 -11.35 -9.45
N ASP A 114 12.72 -10.92 -9.41
CA ASP A 114 13.84 -11.72 -9.92
C ASP A 114 14.33 -12.66 -8.81
N ALA A 115 13.67 -13.81 -8.70
CA ALA A 115 13.95 -14.81 -7.70
C ALA A 115 13.81 -16.23 -8.27
N PRO A 116 14.61 -17.20 -7.79
CA PRO A 116 14.55 -18.58 -8.27
C PRO A 116 13.25 -19.30 -7.89
N GLN A 117 12.55 -18.82 -6.86
CA GLN A 117 11.28 -19.38 -6.41
C GLN A 117 10.27 -18.25 -6.23
N LEU A 118 9.07 -18.44 -6.79
CA LEU A 118 7.94 -17.54 -6.62
C LEU A 118 6.67 -18.33 -6.25
N PRO A 119 5.76 -17.76 -5.43
CA PRO A 119 5.85 -16.43 -4.83
C PRO A 119 6.86 -16.38 -3.67
N HIS A 120 7.27 -15.17 -3.28
CA HIS A 120 7.85 -14.91 -1.96
C HIS A 120 6.81 -15.24 -0.90
N ILE A 121 6.90 -16.43 -0.30
CA ILE A 121 5.99 -16.90 0.75
C ILE A 121 6.76 -17.15 2.03
N GLY A 122 6.36 -16.46 3.10
CA GLY A 122 6.84 -16.75 4.44
C GLY A 122 7.21 -15.51 5.22
N TRP A 123 7.80 -15.74 6.39
CA TRP A 123 8.27 -14.68 7.27
C TRP A 123 9.64 -14.17 6.79
N ASN A 124 9.77 -12.89 6.53
CA ASN A 124 11.02 -12.24 6.16
C ASN A 124 11.23 -10.96 6.98
N THR A 125 12.45 -10.45 7.01
CA THR A 125 12.77 -9.18 7.66
C THR A 125 12.67 -8.03 6.68
N VAL A 126 12.65 -6.82 7.21
CA VAL A 126 12.77 -5.60 6.43
C VAL A 126 13.95 -4.77 6.93
N GLU A 127 14.61 -4.04 6.03
CA GLU A 127 15.53 -2.96 6.38
C GLU A 127 14.72 -1.68 6.51
N ALA A 128 14.29 -1.38 7.73
CA ALA A 128 13.48 -0.20 8.01
C ALA A 128 14.28 1.10 7.82
N ALA A 129 13.70 2.07 7.11
CA ALA A 129 14.30 3.40 6.95
C ALA A 129 14.54 4.08 8.31
N LYS A 130 15.69 4.76 8.43
CA LYS A 130 16.07 5.45 9.67
C LYS A 130 15.00 6.45 10.15
N GLY A 131 14.58 6.28 11.40
CA GLY A 131 13.55 7.11 12.04
C GLY A 131 12.17 6.97 11.41
N SER A 132 11.87 5.83 10.78
CA SER A 132 10.52 5.53 10.31
C SER A 132 9.56 5.44 11.49
N LYS A 133 8.50 6.24 11.49
CA LYS A 133 7.43 6.14 12.51
C LYS A 133 6.64 4.83 12.38
N LEU A 134 6.55 4.28 11.17
CA LEU A 134 5.76 3.07 10.90
C LEU A 134 6.43 1.82 11.49
N PHE A 135 7.75 1.81 11.56
CA PHE A 135 8.54 0.65 12.02
C PHE A 135 9.19 0.88 13.39
N GLU A 136 8.87 1.99 14.08
CA GLU A 136 9.44 2.31 15.39
C GLU A 136 9.15 1.20 16.41
N GLY A 137 10.21 0.61 16.97
CA GLY A 137 10.12 -0.47 17.94
C GLY A 137 9.86 -1.87 17.36
N ILE A 138 9.73 -1.99 16.03
CA ILE A 138 9.54 -3.25 15.31
C ILE A 138 10.52 -3.39 14.12
N GLU A 139 11.62 -2.65 14.13
CA GLU A 139 12.58 -2.57 13.02
C GLU A 139 13.23 -3.93 12.72
N ASN A 140 13.35 -4.79 13.73
CA ASN A 140 14.00 -6.11 13.64
C ASN A 140 12.99 -7.27 13.64
N GLU A 141 11.70 -6.98 13.57
CA GLU A 141 10.65 -8.01 13.54
C GLU A 141 10.54 -8.66 12.15
N ARG A 142 9.88 -9.82 12.11
CA ARG A 142 9.56 -10.50 10.86
C ARG A 142 8.14 -10.18 10.43
N PHE A 143 7.96 -9.98 9.13
CA PHE A 143 6.66 -9.74 8.50
C PHE A 143 6.36 -10.89 7.54
N TYR A 144 5.08 -11.23 7.39
CA TYR A 144 4.66 -12.30 6.48
C TYR A 144 4.44 -11.75 5.07
N PHE A 145 5.13 -12.34 4.10
CA PHE A 145 5.04 -12.00 2.69
C PHE A 145 4.35 -13.13 1.91
N VAL A 146 3.58 -12.74 0.90
CA VAL A 146 2.96 -13.63 -0.10
C VAL A 146 2.74 -12.84 -1.40
N HIS A 147 3.78 -12.73 -2.23
CA HIS A 147 3.71 -11.98 -3.49
C HIS A 147 4.73 -12.49 -4.51
N SER A 148 4.38 -12.43 -5.80
CA SER A 148 5.32 -12.72 -6.91
C SER A 148 5.82 -11.45 -7.60
N TYR A 149 5.16 -10.32 -7.32
CA TYR A 149 5.40 -9.03 -7.96
C TYR A 149 5.75 -7.99 -6.89
N GLY A 150 6.58 -7.02 -7.25
CA GLY A 150 7.00 -5.94 -6.36
C GLY A 150 7.73 -4.84 -7.11
N VAL A 151 7.94 -3.72 -6.42
CA VAL A 151 8.80 -2.65 -6.92
C VAL A 151 10.24 -2.98 -6.56
N ARG A 152 11.10 -3.04 -7.57
CA ARG A 152 12.50 -3.48 -7.41
C ARG A 152 13.49 -2.31 -7.34
N ASN A 153 13.11 -1.16 -7.90
CA ASN A 153 13.94 0.03 -7.96
C ASN A 153 13.15 1.22 -7.44
N TRP A 154 13.80 2.06 -6.63
CA TRP A 154 13.22 3.31 -6.18
C TRP A 154 13.72 4.47 -7.03
N GLU A 155 12.80 5.21 -7.64
CA GLU A 155 13.11 6.20 -8.67
C GLU A 155 12.90 7.65 -8.21
N LEU A 156 12.27 7.88 -7.06
CA LEU A 156 12.00 9.24 -6.59
C LEU A 156 13.21 9.81 -5.85
N GLU A 157 13.92 10.72 -6.50
CA GLU A 157 14.94 11.55 -5.87
C GLU A 157 14.30 12.84 -5.31
N ALA A 158 14.63 13.18 -4.06
CA ALA A 158 14.18 14.45 -3.49
C ALA A 158 14.96 15.61 -4.10
N ILE A 159 14.25 16.54 -4.76
CA ILE A 159 14.81 17.78 -5.29
C ILE A 159 14.33 18.95 -4.41
N GLY A 160 15.26 19.79 -3.96
CA GLY A 160 14.95 21.02 -3.22
C GLY A 160 14.40 20.77 -1.80
N SER A 161 13.31 21.44 -1.43
CA SER A 161 12.71 21.37 -0.08
C SER A 161 11.79 20.16 0.12
N PHE A 162 11.70 19.25 -0.85
CA PHE A 162 10.91 18.04 -0.74
C PHE A 162 11.50 17.11 0.32
N ILE A 163 10.68 16.70 1.29
CA ILE A 163 11.10 15.69 2.27
C ILE A 163 11.05 14.34 1.56
N PRO A 164 12.20 13.65 1.36
CA PRO A 164 12.20 12.34 0.72
C PRO A 164 11.33 11.37 1.52
N PRO A 165 10.57 10.50 0.84
CA PRO A 165 9.90 9.41 1.53
C PRO A 165 10.95 8.48 2.16
N LYS A 166 10.57 7.89 3.28
CA LYS A 166 11.38 6.92 3.99
C LYS A 166 11.08 5.54 3.41
N VAL A 167 12.02 4.99 2.64
CA VAL A 167 11.85 3.72 1.92
C VAL A 167 12.40 2.56 2.76
N THR A 168 11.53 1.60 3.05
CA THR A 168 11.87 0.35 3.76
C THR A 168 11.93 -0.79 2.74
N TRP A 169 12.98 -1.61 2.81
CA TRP A 169 13.23 -2.69 1.84
C TRP A 169 13.11 -4.07 2.46
N THR A 170 12.90 -5.09 1.64
CA THR A 170 13.11 -6.49 2.03
C THR A 170 13.96 -7.15 0.96
N ASP A 171 14.90 -7.99 1.37
CA ASP A 171 15.73 -8.77 0.45
C ASP A 171 15.03 -10.09 0.13
N TYR A 172 14.70 -10.31 -1.15
CA TYR A 172 14.20 -11.58 -1.65
C TYR A 172 14.53 -11.77 -3.14
N GLY A 173 15.24 -12.85 -3.47
CA GLY A 173 15.71 -13.12 -4.83
C GLY A 173 17.20 -12.83 -5.03
N THR A 174 17.62 -12.68 -6.28
CA THR A 174 19.02 -12.41 -6.64
C THR A 174 19.33 -10.92 -6.60
N LYS A 175 20.49 -10.56 -6.04
CA LYS A 175 21.08 -9.22 -6.11
C LYS A 175 21.62 -8.92 -7.50
#